data_AF-A0A162SXZ0-F1
#
_entry.id   AF-A0A162SXZ0-F1
#
_cell.length_a   1.000
_cell.length_b   1.000
_cell.length_c   1.000
_cell.angle_alpha   90.00
_cell.angle_beta   90.00
_cell.angle_gamma   90.00
#
_symmetry.space_group_name_H-M   'P 1'
#
loop_
_entity.id
_entity.type
_entity.pdbx_description
1 polymer ?
#
loop_
_entity_poly.entity_id
_entity_poly.type
_entity_poly.pdbx_seq_one_letter_code
_entity_poly.pdbx_strand_id
1 'polypeptide(L)'
;MASLVATVVDGYNSIWDLRDRRVENWLFMSSPLSTLFICLTYVMLVKVWGPAYMKDRPAFQFRRTLVIYNAIQVIFSTWLFYEVKTIVSRHALITS
;
A
#
# COMPACT_ATOMS: atom_id res chain seq x y z
N MET A 1 -22.04 17.38 21.23
CA MET A 1 -20.64 16.98 20.96
C MET A 1 -20.37 15.53 21.40
N ALA A 2 -20.67 15.13 22.65
CA ALA A 2 -20.45 13.76 23.13
C ALA A 2 -21.15 12.66 22.29
N SER A 3 -22.41 12.89 21.87
CA SER A 3 -23.14 11.95 21.01
C SER A 3 -22.49 11.78 19.63
N LEU A 4 -21.97 12.85 19.04
CA LEU A 4 -21.33 12.80 17.72
C LEU A 4 -19.97 12.09 17.79
N VAL A 5 -19.21 12.33 18.87
CA VAL A 5 -17.95 11.61 19.14
C VAL A 5 -18.21 10.13 19.37
N ALA A 6 -19.26 9.78 20.14
CA ALA A 6 -19.64 8.38 20.36
C ALA A 6 -19.99 7.68 19.05
N THR A 7 -20.84 8.27 18.20
CA THR A 7 -21.18 7.68 16.89
C THR A 7 -19.96 7.45 15.99
N VAL A 8 -18.99 8.37 15.98
CA VAL A 8 -17.76 8.22 15.19
C VAL A 8 -16.87 7.10 15.74
N VAL A 9 -16.73 7.02 17.06
CA VAL A 9 -15.94 5.98 17.74
C VAL A 9 -16.56 4.61 17.53
N ASP A 10 -17.89 4.50 17.64
CA ASP A 10 -18.62 3.24 17.44
C ASP A 10 -18.52 2.76 15.99
N GLY A 11 -18.58 3.68 15.02
CA GLY A 11 -18.36 3.39 13.61
C GLY A 11 -16.93 2.89 13.34
N TYR A 12 -15.93 3.51 13.96
CA TYR A 12 -14.54 3.06 13.86
C TYR A 12 -14.36 1.65 14.43
N ASN A 13 -14.87 1.40 15.63
CA ASN A 13 -14.76 0.09 16.29
C ASN A 13 -15.47 -1.01 15.49
N SER A 14 -16.64 -0.71 14.93
CA SER A 14 -17.40 -1.67 14.11
C SER A 14 -16.62 -2.10 12.85
N ILE A 15 -15.91 -1.18 12.20
CA ILE A 15 -15.07 -1.51 11.03
C ILE A 15 -13.78 -2.21 11.46
N TRP A 16 -13.23 -1.82 12.61
CA TRP A 16 -12.01 -2.42 13.16
C TRP A 16 -12.19 -3.90 13.52
N ASP A 17 -13.35 -4.25 14.07
CA ASP A 17 -13.69 -5.63 14.46
C ASP A 17 -13.89 -6.56 13.26
N LEU A 18 -14.21 -6.02 12.08
CA LEU A 18 -14.37 -6.80 10.84
C LEU A 18 -13.03 -7.13 10.15
N ARG A 19 -11.90 -6.67 10.67
CA ARG A 19 -10.57 -6.89 10.06
C ARG A 19 -10.10 -8.34 10.24
N ASP A 20 -9.47 -8.88 9.20
CA ASP A 20 -8.81 -10.19 9.27
C ASP A 20 -7.59 -10.13 10.22
N ARG A 21 -7.67 -10.82 11.36
CA ARG A 21 -6.59 -10.84 12.38
C ARG A 21 -5.31 -11.52 11.89
N ARG A 22 -5.35 -12.33 10.83
CA ARG A 22 -4.16 -13.04 10.31
C ARG A 22 -3.10 -12.11 9.75
N VAL A 23 -3.51 -10.90 9.34
CA VAL A 23 -2.64 -9.90 8.70
C VAL A 23 -2.31 -8.73 9.64
N GLU A 24 -2.71 -8.78 10.91
CA GLU A 24 -2.54 -7.68 11.86
C GLU A 24 -1.07 -7.32 12.12
N ASN A 25 -0.20 -8.33 12.13
CA ASN A 25 1.24 -8.15 12.35
C ASN A 25 2.02 -7.79 11.08
N TRP A 26 1.34 -7.62 9.95
CA TRP A 26 2.01 -7.20 8.72
C TRP A 26 2.37 -5.72 8.78
N LEU A 27 3.49 -5.38 8.17
CA LEU A 27 3.96 -4.00 8.06
C LEU A 27 2.85 -3.12 7.45
N PHE A 28 2.56 -2.00 8.12
CA PHE A 28 1.53 -1.02 7.75
C PHE A 28 0.06 -1.46 7.90
N MET A 29 -0.23 -2.66 8.42
CA MET A 29 -1.61 -3.11 8.69
C MET A 29 -2.07 -2.90 10.14
N SER A 30 -1.18 -2.44 11.02
CA SER A 30 -1.46 -2.21 12.45
C SER A 30 -2.40 -1.05 12.73
N SER A 31 -2.49 -0.05 11.83
CA SER A 31 -3.46 1.04 11.92
C SER A 31 -3.76 1.64 10.54
N PRO A 32 -5.02 1.99 10.23
CA PRO A 32 -5.36 2.67 8.97
C PRO A 32 -4.70 4.05 8.89
N LEU A 33 -4.44 4.66 10.05
CA LEU A 33 -3.82 5.97 10.17
C LEU A 33 -2.36 5.95 9.69
N SER A 34 -1.62 4.86 9.93
CA SER A 34 -0.24 4.72 9.47
C SER A 34 -0.16 4.75 7.93
N THR A 35 -1.08 4.05 7.26
CA THR A 35 -1.17 4.07 5.79
C THR A 35 -1.59 5.43 5.26
N LEU A 36 -2.57 6.07 5.91
CA LEU A 36 -3.01 7.43 5.55
C LEU A 36 -1.87 8.44 5.69
N PHE A 37 -1.06 8.32 6.74
CA PHE A 37 0.11 9.17 6.95
C PHE A 37 1.10 9.06 5.78
N ILE A 38 1.45 7.83 5.38
CA ILE A 38 2.36 7.59 4.24
C ILE A 38 1.81 8.19 2.95
N CYS A 39 0.51 8.00 2.67
CA CYS A 39 -0.15 8.59 1.52
C CYS A 39 -0.08 10.12 1.55
N LEU A 40 -0.37 10.73 2.70
CA LEU A 40 -0.34 12.17 2.86
C LEU A 40 1.09 12.72 2.67
N THR A 41 2.08 12.10 3.31
CA THR A 41 3.49 12.45 3.15
C THR A 41 3.93 12.33 1.69
N TYR A 42 3.56 11.26 0.99
CA TYR A 42 3.85 11.09 -0.43
C TYR A 42 3.28 12.23 -1.27
N VAL A 43 2.00 12.59 -1.08
CA VAL A 43 1.37 13.69 -1.82
C VAL A 43 2.06 15.02 -1.54
N MET A 44 2.38 15.33 -0.28
CA MET A 44 3.10 16.55 0.06
C MET A 44 4.49 16.60 -0.59
N LEU A 45 5.22 15.50 -0.56
CA LEU A 45 6.55 15.40 -1.17
C LEU A 45 6.48 15.59 -2.69
N VAL A 46 5.54 14.93 -3.38
CA VAL A 46 5.44 14.99 -4.84
C VAL A 46 4.88 16.31 -5.35
N LYS A 47 3.88 16.90 -4.66
CA LYS A 47 3.21 18.12 -5.15
C LYS A 47 3.88 19.41 -4.71
N VAL A 48 4.48 19.46 -3.51
CA VAL A 48 5.02 20.69 -2.95
C VAL A 48 6.54 20.69 -3.02
N TRP A 49 7.16 19.67 -2.44
CA TRP A 49 8.63 19.63 -2.31
C TRP A 49 9.32 19.32 -3.64
N GLY A 50 8.77 18.39 -4.42
CA GLY A 50 9.32 17.98 -5.72
C GLY A 50 9.46 19.16 -6.70
N PRO A 51 8.38 19.89 -7.02
CA PRO A 51 8.44 21.02 -7.95
C PRO A 51 9.29 22.17 -7.42
N ALA A 52 9.26 22.45 -6.11
CA ALA A 52 10.10 23.46 -5.50
C ALA A 52 11.60 23.13 -5.65
N TYR A 53 11.99 21.86 -5.46
CA TYR A 53 13.37 21.41 -5.63
C TYR A 53 13.82 21.36 -7.10
N MET A 54 12.90 21.08 -8.03
CA MET A 54 13.18 20.98 -9.47
C MET A 54 13.14 22.33 -10.20
N LYS A 55 12.73 23.43 -9.55
CA LYS A 55 12.55 24.74 -10.20
C LYS A 55 13.82 25.28 -10.87
N ASP A 56 14.98 25.08 -10.23
CA ASP A 56 16.27 25.60 -10.70
C ASP A 56 17.19 24.51 -11.25
N ARG A 57 16.67 23.31 -11.55
CA ARG A 57 17.48 22.16 -12.01
C ARG A 57 16.91 21.51 -13.28
N PRO A 58 17.78 21.11 -14.23
CA PRO A 58 17.34 20.35 -15.40
C PRO A 58 16.81 18.97 -15.00
N ALA A 59 15.92 18.42 -15.84
CA ALA A 59 15.33 17.10 -15.62
C ALA A 59 16.42 16.03 -15.47
N PHE A 60 16.36 15.27 -14.39
CA PHE A 60 17.32 14.20 -14.12
C PHE A 60 17.13 13.03 -15.10
N GLN A 61 18.23 12.59 -15.73
CA GLN A 61 18.21 11.41 -16.61
C GLN A 61 18.40 10.11 -15.81
N PHE A 62 17.31 9.57 -15.24
CA PHE A 62 17.33 8.32 -14.48
C PHE A 62 17.13 7.06 -15.34
N ARG A 63 17.50 7.09 -16.63
CA ARG A 63 17.16 6.03 -17.61
C ARG A 63 17.62 4.63 -17.16
N ARG A 64 18.85 4.49 -16.67
CA ARG A 64 19.38 3.19 -16.20
C ARG A 64 18.65 2.69 -14.95
N THR A 65 18.39 3.58 -13.99
CA THR A 65 17.64 3.27 -12.77
C THR A 65 16.21 2.84 -13.10
N LEU A 66 15.54 3.52 -14.02
CA LEU A 66 14.20 3.17 -14.49
C LEU A 66 14.15 1.79 -15.16
N VAL A 67 15.16 1.44 -15.96
CA VAL A 67 15.24 0.11 -16.59
C VAL A 67 15.39 -0.99 -15.52
N ILE A 68 16.28 -0.79 -14.55
CA ILE A 68 16.49 -1.75 -13.44
C ILE A 68 15.21 -1.90 -12.61
N TYR A 69 14.57 -0.78 -12.27
CA TYR A 69 13.31 -0.77 -11.53
C TYR A 69 12.22 -1.57 -12.24
N ASN A 70 12.01 -1.33 -13.53
CA ASN A 70 11.01 -2.07 -14.32
C ASN A 70 11.36 -3.57 -14.42
N ALA A 71 12.63 -3.94 -14.57
CA ALA A 71 13.05 -5.34 -14.59
C ALA A 71 12.73 -6.05 -13.27
N ILE A 72 13.04 -5.41 -12.13
CA ILE A 72 12.68 -5.93 -10.80
C ILE A 72 11.17 -6.04 -10.66
N GLN A 73 10.41 -5.04 -11.13
CA GLN A 73 8.95 -5.05 -11.08
C GLN A 73 8.37 -6.24 -11.86
N VAL A 74 8.87 -6.53 -13.06
CA VAL A 74 8.42 -7.69 -13.86
C VAL A 74 8.75 -9.02 -13.17
N ILE A 75 9.95 -9.17 -12.60
CA ILE A 75 10.34 -10.37 -11.84
C ILE A 75 9.40 -10.56 -10.64
N PHE A 76 9.14 -9.50 -9.88
CA PHE A 76 8.26 -9.56 -8.71
C PHE A 76 6.82 -9.90 -9.10
N SER A 77 6.28 -9.29 -10.15
CA SER A 77 4.95 -9.63 -10.66
C SER A 77 4.86 -11.07 -11.16
N THR A 78 5.92 -11.58 -11.81
CA THR A 78 5.98 -12.98 -12.28
C THR A 78 5.97 -13.95 -11.10
N TRP A 79 6.72 -13.64 -10.04
CA TRP A 79 6.74 -14.45 -8.81
C TRP A 79 5.37 -14.46 -8.11
N LEU A 80 4.73 -13.30 -7.95
CA LEU A 80 3.37 -13.22 -7.40
C LEU A 80 2.36 -14.03 -8.22
N PHE A 81 2.44 -13.98 -9.55
CA PHE A 81 1.56 -14.75 -10.42
C PHE A 81 1.74 -16.27 -10.24
N TYR A 82 2.98 -16.72 -10.07
CA TYR A 82 3.27 -18.13 -9.79
C TYR A 82 2.72 -18.59 -8.43
N GLU A 83 2.90 -17.79 -7.38
CA GLU A 83 2.35 -18.08 -6.05
C GLU A 83 0.82 -18.16 -6.07
N VAL A 84 0.16 -17.18 -6.69
CA VAL A 84 -1.31 -17.16 -6.82
C VAL A 84 -1.80 -18.39 -7.58
N LYS A 85 -1.17 -18.74 -8.71
CA LYS A 85 -1.52 -19.96 -9.47
C LYS A 85 -1.38 -21.20 -8.60
N THR A 86 -0.31 -21.31 -7.82
CA THR A 86 -0.04 -22.45 -6.94
C THR A 86 -1.09 -22.57 -5.83
N ILE A 87 -1.47 -21.45 -5.21
CA ILE A 87 -2.51 -21.41 -4.18
C ILE A 87 -3.87 -21.81 -4.76
N VAL A 88 -4.24 -21.26 -5.91
CA VAL A 88 -5.51 -21.56 -6.60
C VAL A 88 -5.56 -23.05 -7.00
N SER A 89 -4.49 -23.59 -7.57
CA SER A 89 -4.42 -25.01 -7.92
C SER A 89 -4.52 -25.93 -6.69
N ARG A 90 -3.98 -25.51 -5.54
CA ARG A 90 -4.11 -26.27 -4.28
C ARG A 90 -5.53 -26.25 -3.74
N HIS A 91 -6.20 -25.10 -3.78
CA HIS A 91 -7.60 -24.99 -3.36
C HIS A 91 -8.57 -25.73 -4.29
N ALA A 92 -8.30 -25.74 -5.60
CA ALA A 92 -9.14 -26.46 -6.57
C ALA A 92 -9.14 -27.99 -6.36
N LEU A 93 -8.04 -28.55 -5.86
CA LEU A 93 -7.91 -30.00 -5.57
C LEU A 93 -8.55 -30.41 -4.23
N ILE A 94 -8.84 -29.47 -3.33
CA ILE A 94 -9.46 -29.74 -2.02
C ILE A 94 -11.00 -29.68 -2.11
N THR A 95 -11.54 -29.00 -3.12
CA THR A 95 -12.98 -28.83 -3.35
C THR A 95 -13.58 -29.88 -4.31
N SER A 96 -12.75 -30.71 -4.96
CA SER A 96 -13.16 -31.82 -5.84
C SER A 96 -13.18 -33.15 -5.10
#